data_AF-A0A2V9GR63-F1
#
_entry.id   AF-A0A2V9GR63-F1
#
_cell.length_a   1.000
_cell.length_b   1.000
_cell.length_c   1.000
_cell.angle_alpha   90.00
_cell.angle_beta   90.00
_cell.angle_gamma   90.00
#
_symmetry.space_group_name_H-M   'P 1'
#
loop_
_entity.id
_entity.type
_entity.pdbx_description
1 polymer ?
#
loop_
_entity_poly.entity_id
_entity_poly.type
_entity_poly.pdbx_seq_one_letter_code
_entity_poly.pdbx_strand_id
1 'polypeptide(L)'
;MNTEPTTLLQGTLDLLILKSLIAGEMHGLGVSRRIQQITGGTFVVKPGSLFPALHRMEEQGWISSFWGESENNRRAKYYRLTKAGQKQLEVETKRWGRISWAIGQALEAS
;
A
#
# COMPACT_ATOMS: atom_id res chain seq x y z
N MET A 1 -18.65 -5.12 -17.84
CA MET A 1 -18.42 -4.12 -16.78
C MET A 1 -17.21 -3.31 -17.20
N ASN A 2 -17.37 -1.99 -17.41
CA ASN A 2 -16.24 -1.12 -17.77
C ASN A 2 -15.27 -1.06 -16.58
N THR A 3 -14.15 -1.76 -16.68
CA THR A 3 -13.06 -1.71 -15.69
C THR A 3 -12.10 -0.59 -16.08
N GLU A 4 -12.56 0.66 -16.00
CA GLU A 4 -11.61 1.78 -16.04
C GLU A 4 -10.76 1.71 -14.77
N PRO A 5 -9.42 1.68 -14.87
CA PRO A 5 -8.57 1.57 -13.71
C PRO A 5 -8.76 2.78 -12.80
N THR A 6 -9.23 2.54 -11.56
CA THR A 6 -9.33 3.60 -10.56
C THR A 6 -7.92 4.07 -10.21
N THR A 7 -7.59 5.30 -10.61
CA THR A 7 -6.29 5.90 -10.31
C THR A 7 -6.21 6.18 -8.82
N LEU A 8 -5.16 5.68 -8.17
CA LEU A 8 -4.91 5.94 -6.75
C LEU A 8 -4.56 7.42 -6.56
N LEU A 9 -5.21 8.05 -5.58
CA LEU A 9 -4.80 9.37 -5.11
C LEU A 9 -3.43 9.28 -4.43
N GLN A 10 -2.70 10.38 -4.48
CA GLN A 10 -1.42 10.51 -3.78
C GLN A 10 -1.61 10.25 -2.28
N GLY A 11 -0.81 9.35 -1.71
CA GLY A 11 -0.92 8.91 -0.31
C GLY A 11 -1.83 7.70 -0.06
N THR A 12 -2.80 7.41 -0.94
CA THR A 12 -3.61 6.18 -0.83
C THR A 12 -2.75 4.94 -1.05
N LEU A 13 -1.82 5.00 -2.02
CA LEU A 13 -0.89 3.89 -2.26
C LEU A 13 0.00 3.61 -1.04
N ASP A 14 0.53 4.66 -0.41
CA ASP A 14 1.42 4.50 0.75
C ASP A 14 0.67 3.86 1.92
N LEU A 15 -0.57 4.29 2.20
CA LEU A 15 -1.47 3.63 3.16
C LEU A 15 -1.66 2.15 2.85
N LEU A 16 -1.95 1.79 1.59
CA LEU A 16 -2.18 0.40 1.17
C LEU A 16 -0.91 -0.46 1.29
N ILE A 17 0.26 0.10 1.00
CA ILE A 17 1.56 -0.57 1.21
C ILE A 17 1.78 -0.83 2.69
N LEU A 18 1.65 0.19 3.55
CA LEU A 18 1.80 0.04 5.01
C LEU A 18 0.84 -1.01 5.56
N LYS A 19 -0.43 -0.95 5.14
CA LYS A 19 -1.46 -1.91 5.56
C LYS A 19 -1.14 -3.34 5.11
N SER A 20 -0.57 -3.51 3.92
CA SER A 20 -0.17 -4.82 3.38
C SER A 20 0.94 -5.46 4.22
N LEU A 21 1.92 -4.66 4.67
CA LEU A 21 3.07 -5.11 5.44
C LEU A 21 2.77 -5.40 6.92
N ILE A 22 1.56 -5.11 7.43
CA ILE A 22 1.14 -5.57 8.77
C ILE A 22 1.18 -7.11 8.86
N ALA A 23 0.80 -7.81 7.79
CA ALA A 23 0.66 -9.26 7.81
C ALA A 23 2.03 -9.98 7.85
N GLY A 24 3.11 -9.27 7.56
CA GLY A 24 4.45 -9.83 7.48
C GLY A 24 5.27 -9.15 6.38
N GLU A 25 6.52 -9.60 6.29
CA GLU A 25 7.47 -9.10 5.31
C GLU A 25 7.12 -9.59 3.91
N MET A 26 7.25 -8.71 2.91
CA MET A 26 6.88 -9.05 1.55
C MET A 26 7.89 -8.48 0.57
N HIS A 27 8.26 -9.28 -0.44
CA HIS A 27 8.86 -8.75 -1.65
C HIS A 27 7.87 -7.89 -2.45
N GLY A 28 8.36 -7.03 -3.34
CA GLY A 28 7.54 -6.05 -4.07
C GLY A 28 6.31 -6.64 -4.77
N LEU A 29 6.45 -7.77 -5.48
CA LEU A 29 5.28 -8.42 -6.11
C LEU A 29 4.24 -8.91 -5.09
N GLY A 30 4.70 -9.38 -3.93
CA GLY A 30 3.84 -9.77 -2.81
C GLY A 30 3.03 -8.59 -2.28
N VAL A 31 3.64 -7.40 -2.18
CA VAL A 31 2.93 -6.17 -1.78
C VAL A 31 1.81 -5.85 -2.78
N SER A 32 2.09 -5.85 -4.09
CA SER A 32 1.06 -5.59 -5.11
C SER A 32 -0.09 -6.60 -5.03
N ARG A 33 0.22 -7.91 -4.94
CA ARG A 33 -0.78 -8.97 -4.79
C ARG A 33 -1.61 -8.80 -3.52
N ARG A 34 -0.98 -8.44 -2.40
CA ARG A 34 -1.67 -8.22 -1.13
C ARG A 34 -2.62 -7.03 -1.22
N ILE A 35 -2.20 -5.93 -1.84
CA ILE A 35 -3.07 -4.76 -2.08
C ILE A 35 -4.29 -5.20 -2.90
N GLN A 36 -4.07 -5.88 -4.02
CA GLN A 36 -5.16 -6.37 -4.86
C GLN A 36 -6.14 -7.25 -4.06
N GLN A 37 -5.62 -8.16 -3.22
CA GLN A 37 -6.42 -9.04 -2.37
C GLN A 37 -7.27 -8.25 -1.34
N ILE A 38 -6.67 -7.33 -0.59
CA ILE A 38 -7.40 -6.59 0.46
C ILE A 38 -8.38 -5.56 -0.10
N THR A 39 -8.20 -5.14 -1.35
CA THR A 39 -9.11 -4.21 -2.03
C THR A 39 -10.14 -4.94 -2.91
N GLY A 40 -10.24 -6.27 -2.85
CA GLY A 40 -11.20 -7.02 -3.67
C GLY A 40 -10.98 -6.86 -5.18
N GLY A 41 -9.75 -6.60 -5.61
CA GLY A 41 -9.41 -6.35 -7.02
C GLY A 41 -9.66 -4.92 -7.53
N THR A 42 -10.24 -4.03 -6.72
CA THR A 42 -10.48 -2.62 -7.12
C THR A 42 -9.18 -1.90 -7.49
N PHE A 43 -8.10 -2.14 -6.74
CA PHE A 43 -6.80 -1.55 -7.03
C PHE A 43 -5.79 -2.60 -7.46
N VAL A 44 -5.28 -2.45 -8.69
CA VAL A 44 -4.19 -3.24 -9.24
C VAL A 44 -2.96 -2.34 -9.37
N VAL A 45 -2.00 -2.50 -8.45
CA VAL A 45 -0.81 -1.64 -8.39
C VAL A 45 0.26 -2.17 -9.34
N LYS A 46 0.57 -1.38 -10.37
CA LYS A 46 1.61 -1.70 -11.35
C LYS A 46 3.03 -1.41 -10.80
N PRO A 47 4.07 -2.12 -11.29
CA PRO A 47 5.46 -1.87 -10.91
C PRO A 47 5.90 -0.41 -11.00
N GLY A 48 5.47 0.31 -12.05
CA GLY A 48 5.83 1.72 -12.28
C GLY A 48 5.33 2.69 -11.20
N SER A 49 4.28 2.33 -10.45
CA SER A 49 3.82 3.12 -9.30
C SER A 49 4.36 2.57 -7.98
N LEU A 50 4.48 1.25 -7.89
CA LEU A 50 4.87 0.57 -6.65
C LEU A 50 6.33 0.87 -6.26
N PHE A 51 7.27 0.70 -7.18
CA PHE A 51 8.68 0.80 -6.82
C PHE A 51 9.12 2.21 -6.44
N PRO A 52 8.68 3.29 -7.13
CA PRO A 52 8.93 4.65 -6.67
C PRO A 52 8.31 4.93 -5.29
N ALA A 53 7.14 4.36 -5.00
CA ALA A 53 6.52 4.51 -3.68
C ALA A 53 7.31 3.79 -2.58
N LEU A 54 7.70 2.53 -2.81
CA LEU A 54 8.54 1.77 -1.89
C LEU A 54 9.86 2.48 -1.60
N HIS A 55 10.50 3.05 -2.63
CA HIS A 55 11.74 3.79 -2.47
C HIS A 55 11.55 5.04 -1.59
N ARG A 56 10.56 5.88 -1.88
CA ARG A 56 10.22 7.05 -1.05
C ARG A 56 9.90 6.67 0.40
N MET A 57 9.11 5.61 0.60
CA MET A 57 8.72 5.16 1.94
C MET A 57 9.90 4.61 2.74
N GLU A 58 10.89 4.04 2.05
CA GLU A 58 12.16 3.61 2.64
C GLU A 58 13.00 4.84 3.05
N GLU A 59 13.10 5.86 2.20
CA GLU A 59 13.78 7.13 2.53
C GLU A 59 13.11 7.85 3.72
N GLN A 60 11.79 7.77 3.84
CA GLN A 60 11.02 8.29 4.98
C GLN A 60 11.15 7.42 6.25
N GLY A 61 11.82 6.26 6.17
CA GLY A 61 12.00 5.34 7.28
C GLY A 61 10.73 4.62 7.72
N TRP A 62 9.65 4.66 6.93
CA TRP A 62 8.41 3.96 7.24
C TRP A 62 8.52 2.45 6.99
N ILE A 63 9.37 2.07 6.04
CA ILE A 63 9.71 0.68 5.76
C ILE A 63 11.24 0.52 5.74
N SER A 64 11.70 -0.68 5.99
CA SER A 64 13.10 -1.09 5.77
C SER A 64 13.14 -2.22 4.77
N SER A 65 14.23 -2.34 4.02
CA SER A 65 14.41 -3.46 3.09
C SER A 65 15.61 -4.34 3.39
N PHE A 66 15.55 -5.55 2.86
CA PHE A 66 16.64 -6.51 2.88
C PHE A 66 16.53 -7.44 1.66
N TRP A 67 17.63 -8.10 1.32
CA TRP A 67 17.62 -9.12 0.26
C TRP A 67 17.29 -10.49 0.85
N GLY A 68 16.41 -11.23 0.19
CA GLY A 68 16.05 -12.60 0.55
C GLY A 68 15.78 -13.46 -0.68
N GLU A 69 15.56 -14.75 -0.47
CA GLU A 69 15.17 -15.69 -1.52
C GLU A 69 13.64 -15.71 -1.64
N SER A 70 13.13 -15.54 -2.86
CA SER A 70 11.71 -15.69 -3.16
C SER A 70 11.29 -17.15 -3.32
N GLU A 71 9.99 -17.39 -3.41
CA GLU A 71 9.36 -18.72 -3.57
C GLU A 71 9.92 -19.54 -4.75
N ASN A 72 10.54 -18.89 -5.74
CA ASN A 72 11.18 -19.51 -6.89
C ASN A 72 12.73 -19.49 -6.83
N ASN A 73 13.29 -19.38 -5.62
CA ASN A 73 14.73 -19.38 -5.35
C ASN A 73 15.50 -18.24 -6.06
N ARG A 74 14.84 -17.12 -6.36
CA ARG A 74 15.46 -15.92 -6.92
C ARG A 74 15.70 -14.90 -5.82
N ARG A 75 16.78 -14.13 -5.96
CA ARG A 75 17.06 -13.03 -5.04
C ARG A 75 16.04 -11.90 -5.28
N ALA A 76 15.32 -11.52 -4.23
CA ALA A 76 14.33 -10.45 -4.25
C ALA A 76 14.53 -9.48 -3.09
N LYS A 77 14.16 -8.22 -3.30
CA LYS A 77 14.14 -7.19 -2.25
C LYS A 77 12.83 -7.32 -1.47
N TYR A 78 12.95 -7.62 -0.19
CA TYR A 78 11.86 -7.71 0.78
C TYR A 78 11.73 -6.41 1.56
N TYR A 79 10.53 -6.12 2.02
CA TYR A 79 10.19 -4.95 2.80
C TYR A 79 9.52 -5.36 4.10
N ARG A 80 9.86 -4.67 5.18
CA ARG A 80 9.25 -4.81 6.51
C ARG A 80 8.78 -3.45 7.00
N LEU A 81 7.67 -3.45 7.73
CA LEU A 81 7.16 -2.26 8.41
C LEU A 81 8.05 -1.89 9.61
N THR A 82 8.48 -0.63 9.70
CA THR A 82 9.21 -0.14 10.89
C THR A 82 8.24 0.34 11.97
N LYS A 83 8.78 0.67 13.16
CA LYS A 83 7.99 1.35 14.21
C LYS A 83 7.45 2.71 13.73
N ALA A 84 8.21 3.44 12.91
CA ALA A 84 7.75 4.70 12.34
C ALA A 84 6.62 4.46 11.32
N GLY A 85 6.73 3.42 10.49
CA GLY A 85 5.68 3.01 9.56
C GLY A 85 4.38 2.58 10.24
N GLN A 86 4.47 1.89 11.38
CA GLN A 86 3.28 1.55 12.19
C GLN A 86 2.56 2.81 12.67
N LYS A 87 3.30 3.79 13.22
CA LYS A 87 2.72 5.08 13.63
C LYS A 87 2.12 5.84 12.44
N GLN A 88 2.82 5.84 11.30
CA GLN A 88 2.31 6.48 10.09
C GLN A 88 1.01 5.83 9.62
N LEU A 89 0.91 4.50 9.69
CA LEU A 89 -0.30 3.78 9.31
C LEU A 89 -1.49 4.18 10.19
N GLU A 90 -1.30 4.38 11.49
CA GLU A 90 -2.35 4.88 12.37
C GLU A 90 -2.82 6.29 11.98
N VAL A 91 -1.86 7.17 11.64
CA VAL A 91 -2.16 8.55 11.17
C VAL A 91 -2.95 8.52 9.86
N GLU A 92 -2.48 7.78 8.86
CA GLU A 92 -3.14 7.67 7.57
C GLU A 92 -4.51 6.99 7.69
N THR A 93 -4.65 5.97 8.54
CA THR A 93 -5.96 5.32 8.79
C THR A 93 -6.98 6.32 9.32
N LYS A 94 -6.60 7.14 10.32
CA LYS A 94 -7.49 8.17 10.87
C LYS A 94 -7.82 9.23 9.83
N ARG A 95 -6.82 9.70 9.06
CA ARG A 95 -7.00 10.71 8.02
C ARG A 95 -7.95 10.23 6.93
N TRP A 96 -7.69 9.05 6.37
CA TRP A 96 -8.51 8.49 5.29
C TRP A 96 -9.90 8.11 5.75
N GLY A 97 -10.06 7.61 6.98
CA GLY A 97 -11.39 7.36 7.55
C GLY A 97 -12.27 8.62 7.61
N ARG A 98 -11.69 9.77 7.95
CA ARG A 98 -12.42 11.06 7.93
C ARG A 98 -12.79 11.47 6.49
N ILE A 99 -11.84 11.35 5.56
CA ILE A 99 -12.06 11.70 4.15
C ILE A 99 -13.14 10.82 3.53
N SER A 100 -13.06 9.51 3.69
CA SER A 100 -14.03 8.56 3.14
C SER A 100 -15.42 8.78 3.73
N TRP A 101 -15.51 9.06 5.03
CA TRP A 101 -16.77 9.36 5.68
C TRP A 101 -17.39 10.66 5.15
N ALA A 102 -16.61 11.74 5.06
CA ALA A 102 -17.10 13.02 4.55
C ALA A 102 -17.56 12.94 3.09
N ILE A 103 -16.81 12.22 2.24
CA ILE A 103 -17.21 11.97 0.85
C ILE A 103 -18.50 11.13 0.81
N GLY A 104 -18.60 10.07 1.61
CA GLY A 104 -19.81 9.26 1.69
C GLY A 104 -21.05 10.10 2.03
N GLN A 105 -20.94 10.94 3.07
CA GLN A 105 -22.01 11.89 3.44
C GLN A 105 -22.37 12.85 2.30
N ALA A 106 -21.37 13.43 1.62
CA ALA A 106 -21.60 14.36 0.53
C ALA A 106 -22.28 13.70 -0.68
N LEU A 107 -22.01 12.43 -0.96
CA LEU A 107 -22.63 11.69 -2.05
C LEU A 107 -24.09 11.26 -1.75
N GLU A 108 -24.45 11.16 -0.46
CA GLU A 108 -25.82 10.82 -0.01
C GLU A 108 -26.70 12.06 0.23
N ALA A 109 -26.09 13.25 0.33
CA ALA A 109 -26.82 14.50 0.52
C ALA A 109 -27.64 14.86 -0.73
N SER A 110 -28.93 15.15 -0.53
CA SER A 110 -29.87 15.63 -1.55
C SER A 110 -30.02 17.14 -1.52
#